data_AF-A0A8S3GS56-F1
#
_entry.id   AF-A0A8S3GS56-F1
#
_cell.length_a   1.000
_cell.length_b   1.000
_cell.length_c   1.000
_cell.angle_alpha   90.00
_cell.angle_beta   90.00
_cell.angle_gamma   90.00
#
_symmetry.space_group_name_H-M   'P 1'
#
loop_
_entity.id
_entity.type
_entity.pdbx_description
1 polymer ?
#
loop_
_entity_poly.entity_id
_entity_poly.type
_entity_poly.pdbx_seq_one_letter_code
_entity_poly.pdbx_strand_id
1 'polypeptide(L)'
;VSASKVQLDNVERHLRKFRKEYSHIHEWFVKADNEIRKIENKPISKNTKEETDWIRATRNDIKKLENNFETLKSFDRTIQKEVDRTMPTLQDRIVDLKRQIDQLDRRLKDRSEIIE
;
A
#
# COMPACT_ATOMS: atom_id res chain seq x y z
N VAL A 1 19.84 25.83 12.78
CA VAL A 1 19.96 26.23 11.37
C VAL A 1 18.55 26.32 10.80
N SER A 2 18.13 27.48 10.32
CA SER A 2 16.81 27.61 9.68
C SER A 2 16.90 27.08 8.25
N ALA A 3 15.99 26.19 7.85
CA ALA A 3 15.92 25.70 6.49
C ALA A 3 15.66 26.87 5.52
N SER A 4 16.36 26.88 4.38
CA SER A 4 16.13 27.88 3.33
C SER A 4 14.74 27.72 2.71
N LYS A 5 14.18 28.80 2.16
CA LYS A 5 12.90 28.76 1.45
C LYS A 5 12.86 27.69 0.35
N VAL A 6 13.96 27.52 -0.37
CA VAL A 6 14.10 26.51 -1.44
C VAL A 6 14.00 25.09 -0.89
N GLN A 7 14.64 24.82 0.27
CA GLN A 7 14.54 23.52 0.95
C GLN A 7 13.11 23.25 1.41
N LEU A 8 12.44 24.25 1.99
CA LEU A 8 11.04 24.13 2.42
C LEU A 8 10.10 23.84 1.24
N ASP A 9 10.25 24.55 0.11
CA ASP A 9 9.47 24.32 -1.11
C ASP A 9 9.69 22.90 -1.68
N ASN A 10 10.93 22.41 -1.63
CA ASN A 10 11.27 21.05 -2.05
C ASN A 10 10.64 19.99 -1.12
N VAL A 11 10.71 20.19 0.20
CA VAL A 11 10.09 19.31 1.20
C VAL A 11 8.59 19.24 0.97
N GLU A 12 7.94 20.39 0.80
CA GLU A 12 6.50 20.45 0.56
C GLU A 12 6.11 19.70 -0.73
N ARG A 13 6.87 19.88 -1.81
CA ARG A 13 6.64 19.18 -3.07
C ARG A 13 6.72 17.66 -2.90
N HIS A 14 7.73 17.15 -2.19
CA HIS A 14 7.88 15.72 -1.96
C HIS A 14 6.84 15.17 -0.99
N LEU A 15 6.43 15.93 0.03
CA LEU A 15 5.32 15.56 0.91
C LEU A 15 4.00 15.43 0.15
N ARG A 16 3.71 16.34 -0.79
CA ARG A 16 2.52 16.25 -1.65
C ARG A 16 2.55 15.00 -2.53
N LYS A 17 3.71 14.68 -3.13
CA LYS A 17 3.90 13.44 -3.92
C LYS A 17 3.75 12.19 -3.06
N PHE A 18 4.39 12.16 -1.89
CA PHE A 18 4.24 11.08 -0.91
C PHE A 18 2.77 10.86 -0.56
N ARG A 19 2.04 11.92 -0.20
CA ARG A 19 0.64 11.82 0.18
C ARG A 19 -0.22 11.26 -0.94
N LYS A 20 -0.01 11.73 -2.18
CA LYS A 20 -0.75 11.25 -3.36
C LYS A 20 -0.51 9.75 -3.58
N GLU A 21 0.76 9.34 -3.55
CA GLU A 21 1.15 7.95 -3.75
C GLU A 21 0.61 7.05 -2.64
N TYR A 22 0.75 7.47 -1.37
CA TYR A 22 0.23 6.76 -0.22
C TYR A 22 -1.29 6.59 -0.29
N SER A 23 -2.03 7.67 -0.62
CA SER A 23 -3.48 7.63 -0.79
C SER A 23 -3.89 6.65 -1.87
N HIS A 24 -3.17 6.62 -3.00
CA HIS A 24 -3.47 5.69 -4.09
C HIS A 24 -3.38 4.23 -3.64
N ILE A 25 -2.27 3.85 -2.98
CA ILE A 25 -2.07 2.49 -2.46
C ILE A 25 -3.11 2.17 -1.38
N HIS A 26 -3.37 3.10 -0.46
CA HIS A 26 -4.30 2.90 0.64
C HIS A 26 -5.75 2.74 0.15
N GLU A 27 -6.20 3.54 -0.81
CA GLU A 27 -7.54 3.41 -1.41
C GLU A 27 -7.71 2.09 -2.16
N TRP A 28 -6.67 1.65 -2.89
CA TRP A 28 -6.65 0.33 -3.50
C TRP A 28 -6.77 -0.77 -2.43
N PHE A 29 -5.98 -0.67 -1.35
CA PHE A 29 -5.99 -1.64 -0.26
C PHE A 29 -7.37 -1.75 0.39
N VAL A 30 -7.99 -0.62 0.75
CA VAL A 30 -9.33 -0.61 1.38
C VAL A 30 -10.38 -1.28 0.48
N LYS A 31 -10.31 -1.07 -0.84
CA LYS A 31 -11.22 -1.74 -1.78
C LYS A 31 -10.97 -3.24 -1.81
N ALA A 32 -9.73 -3.66 -1.96
CA ALA A 32 -9.37 -5.07 -2.01
C ALA A 32 -9.71 -5.79 -0.70
N ASP A 33 -9.41 -5.19 0.45
CA ASP A 33 -9.71 -5.69 1.79
C ASP A 33 -11.22 -5.89 2.00
N ASN A 34 -12.04 -4.94 1.54
CA ASN A 34 -13.50 -5.06 1.61
C ASN A 34 -14.05 -6.17 0.71
N GLU A 35 -13.51 -6.33 -0.50
CA GLU A 35 -13.95 -7.39 -1.40
C GLU A 35 -13.57 -8.77 -0.88
N ILE A 36 -12.34 -8.97 -0.38
CA ILE A 36 -11.96 -10.28 0.18
C ILE A 36 -12.80 -10.62 1.42
N ARG A 37 -13.18 -9.65 2.26
CA ARG A 37 -14.12 -9.88 3.39
C ARG A 37 -15.47 -10.40 2.91
N LYS A 38 -16.00 -9.86 1.81
CA LYS A 38 -17.27 -10.34 1.23
C LYS A 38 -17.16 -11.79 0.76
N ILE A 39 -16.02 -12.14 0.16
CA ILE A 39 -15.76 -13.50 -0.31
C ILE A 39 -15.59 -14.45 0.88
N GLU A 40 -14.80 -14.07 1.89
CA GLU A 40 -14.56 -14.86 3.11
C GLU A 40 -15.86 -15.16 3.88
N ASN A 41 -16.79 -14.20 3.94
CA ASN A 41 -18.08 -14.35 4.60
C ASN A 41 -19.07 -15.27 3.84
N LYS A 42 -18.77 -15.67 2.60
CA LYS A 42 -19.59 -16.62 1.85
C LYS A 42 -19.21 -18.06 2.22
N PRO A 43 -20.19 -18.97 2.31
CA PRO A 43 -19.91 -20.40 2.34
C PRO A 43 -19.07 -20.80 1.12
N ILE A 44 -18.07 -21.67 1.32
CA ILE A 44 -17.16 -22.14 0.27
C ILE A 44 -17.93 -22.71 -0.93
N SER A 45 -19.04 -23.40 -0.66
CA SER A 45 -19.92 -23.98 -1.69
C SER A 45 -20.61 -22.95 -2.61
N LYS A 46 -20.53 -21.65 -2.28
CA LYS A 46 -21.08 -20.56 -3.08
C LYS A 46 -20.02 -19.73 -3.79
N ASN A 47 -18.76 -20.13 -3.74
CA ASN A 47 -17.70 -19.41 -4.43
C ASN A 47 -17.83 -19.54 -5.95
N THR A 48 -17.62 -18.42 -6.64
CA THR A 48 -17.73 -18.39 -8.11
C THR A 48 -16.35 -18.36 -8.75
N LYS A 49 -16.29 -18.80 -10.02
CA LYS A 49 -15.08 -18.66 -10.83
C LYS A 49 -14.59 -17.20 -10.90
N GLU A 50 -15.51 -16.24 -10.95
CA GLU A 50 -15.20 -14.81 -10.95
C GLU A 50 -14.44 -14.38 -9.69
N GLU A 51 -14.76 -14.95 -8.53
CA GLU A 51 -14.05 -14.67 -7.27
C GLU A 51 -12.63 -15.27 -7.28
N THR A 52 -12.45 -16.48 -7.80
CA THR A 52 -11.13 -17.09 -7.97
C THR A 52 -10.26 -16.27 -8.94
N ASP A 53 -10.83 -15.83 -10.07
CA ASP A 53 -10.14 -14.97 -11.04
C ASP A 53 -9.81 -13.60 -10.43
N TRP A 54 -10.72 -13.02 -9.64
CA TRP A 54 -10.49 -11.77 -8.91
C TRP A 54 -9.38 -11.88 -7.86
N ILE A 55 -9.33 -12.98 -7.09
CA ILE A 55 -8.26 -13.25 -6.12
C ILE A 55 -6.92 -13.31 -6.85
N ARG A 56 -6.84 -14.05 -7.96
CA ARG A 56 -5.61 -14.17 -8.76
C ARG A 56 -5.16 -12.82 -9.32
N ALA A 57 -6.08 -12.02 -9.86
CA ALA A 57 -5.80 -10.68 -10.37
C ALA A 57 -5.28 -9.76 -9.26
N THR A 58 -5.93 -9.76 -8.10
CA THR A 58 -5.57 -8.91 -6.96
C THR A 58 -4.18 -9.26 -6.42
N ARG A 59 -3.83 -10.56 -6.34
CA ARG A 59 -2.47 -10.98 -5.96
C ARG A 59 -1.41 -10.53 -6.96
N ASN A 60 -1.74 -10.47 -8.26
CA ASN A 60 -0.84 -9.90 -9.26
C ASN A 60 -0.68 -8.39 -9.11
N ASP A 61 -1.73 -7.68 -8.71
CA ASP A 61 -1.65 -6.25 -8.42
C ASP A 61 -0.79 -5.96 -7.18
N ILE A 62 -0.88 -6.79 -6.13
CA ILE A 62 0.01 -6.69 -4.96
C ILE A 62 1.49 -6.71 -5.36
N LYS A 63 1.88 -7.59 -6.28
CA LYS A 63 3.26 -7.66 -6.77
C LYS A 63 3.70 -6.36 -7.46
N LYS A 64 2.78 -5.65 -8.11
CA LYS A 64 3.08 -4.37 -8.77
C LYS A 64 3.27 -3.23 -7.76
N LEU A 65 2.67 -3.33 -6.57
CA LEU A 65 2.77 -2.30 -5.52
C LEU A 65 4.18 -2.18 -4.93
N GLU A 66 5.07 -3.16 -5.10
CA GLU A 66 6.48 -3.04 -4.68
C GLU A 66 7.13 -1.78 -5.27
N ASN A 67 6.85 -1.45 -6.53
CA ASN A 67 7.37 -0.22 -7.16
C ASN A 67 6.83 1.05 -6.52
N ASN A 68 5.55 1.04 -6.12
CA ASN A 68 4.91 2.16 -5.42
C ASN A 68 5.53 2.35 -4.02
N PHE A 69 5.83 1.26 -3.30
CA PHE A 69 6.52 1.32 -2.01
C PHE A 69 7.96 1.83 -2.13
N GLU A 70 8.71 1.44 -3.16
CA GLU A 70 10.03 2.00 -3.42
C GLU A 70 9.97 3.51 -3.73
N THR A 71 8.92 3.93 -4.45
CA THR A 71 8.64 5.35 -4.71
C THR A 71 8.36 6.12 -3.41
N LEU A 72 7.54 5.58 -2.51
CA LEU A 72 7.29 6.18 -1.19
C LEU A 72 8.56 6.31 -0.35
N LYS A 73 9.40 5.27 -0.31
CA LYS A 73 10.70 5.31 0.38
C LYS A 73 11.64 6.35 -0.21
N SER A 74 11.62 6.53 -1.54
CA SER A 74 12.41 7.55 -2.22
C SER A 74 11.99 8.97 -1.82
N PHE A 75 10.68 9.22 -1.72
CA PHE A 75 10.17 10.50 -1.23
C PHE A 75 10.54 10.75 0.23
N ASP A 76 10.38 9.75 1.11
CA ASP A 76 10.78 9.85 2.52
C ASP A 76 12.28 10.16 2.66
N ARG A 77 13.16 9.42 1.96
CA ARG A 77 14.61 9.71 1.96
C ARG A 77 14.94 11.12 1.49
N THR A 78 14.24 11.62 0.47
CA THR A 78 14.46 12.97 -0.06
C THR A 78 14.03 14.02 0.96
N ILE A 79 12.87 13.84 1.58
CA ILE A 79 12.39 14.72 2.65
C ILE A 79 13.38 14.74 3.81
N GLN A 80 13.80 13.58 4.30
CA GLN A 80 14.75 13.46 5.43
C GLN A 80 16.08 14.17 5.17
N LYS A 81 16.61 14.08 3.94
CA LYS A 81 17.82 14.80 3.53
C LYS A 81 17.63 16.32 3.56
N GLU A 82 16.48 16.81 3.09
CA GLU A 82 16.19 18.25 3.02
C GLU A 82 15.92 18.86 4.41
N VAL A 83 15.37 18.07 5.34
CA VAL A 83 15.12 18.51 6.72
C VAL A 83 16.24 18.17 7.71
N ASP A 84 17.30 17.48 7.26
CA ASP A 84 18.42 16.96 8.06
C ASP A 84 17.96 16.26 9.35
N ARG A 85 16.85 15.51 9.25
CA ARG A 85 16.27 14.75 10.36
C ARG A 85 15.46 13.59 9.83
N THR A 86 15.41 12.51 10.61
CA THR A 86 14.45 11.44 10.38
C THR A 86 13.04 11.96 10.65
N MET A 87 12.09 11.53 9.82
CA MET A 87 10.65 11.80 10.01
C MET A 87 9.95 10.45 10.27
N PRO A 88 9.97 9.92 11.52
CA PRO A 88 9.50 8.57 11.82
C PRO A 88 8.08 8.31 11.32
N THR A 89 7.23 9.33 11.37
CA THR A 89 5.81 9.24 10.98
C THR A 89 5.55 8.88 9.52
N LEU A 90 6.47 9.14 8.58
CA LEU A 90 6.31 8.74 7.17
C LEU A 90 6.76 7.29 6.95
N GLN A 91 7.89 6.93 7.56
CA GLN A 91 8.43 5.58 7.51
C GLN A 91 7.48 4.57 8.18
N ASP A 92 6.94 4.91 9.35
CA ASP A 92 5.96 4.09 10.07
C ASP A 92 4.72 3.84 9.22
N ARG A 93 4.21 4.87 8.54
CA ARG A 93 3.07 4.75 7.60
C ARG A 93 3.36 3.80 6.44
N ILE A 94 4.56 3.86 5.87
CA ILE A 94 4.97 2.93 4.81
C ILE A 94 4.97 1.50 5.34
N VAL A 95 5.57 1.28 6.52
CA VAL A 95 5.68 -0.04 7.15
C VAL A 95 4.31 -0.60 7.48
N ASP A 96 3.43 0.20 8.07
CA ASP A 96 2.07 -0.21 8.42
C ASP A 96 1.25 -0.59 7.19
N LEU A 97 1.31 0.22 6.13
CA LEU A 97 0.60 -0.08 4.88
C LEU A 97 1.15 -1.34 4.19
N LYS A 98 2.47 -1.54 4.22
CA LYS A 98 3.09 -2.78 3.69
C LYS A 98 2.64 -4.00 4.48
N ARG A 99 2.63 -3.90 5.82
CA ARG A 99 2.13 -4.98 6.69
C ARG A 99 0.66 -5.32 6.41
N GLN A 100 -0.18 -4.31 6.19
CA GLN A 100 -1.60 -4.52 5.84
C GLN A 100 -1.75 -5.24 4.49
N ILE A 101 -0.96 -4.86 3.49
CA ILE A 101 -0.96 -5.53 2.18
C ILE A 101 -0.42 -6.96 2.27
N ASP A 102 0.61 -7.21 3.08
CA ASP A 102 1.12 -8.57 3.32
C ASP A 102 0.07 -9.46 4.02
N GLN A 103 -0.73 -8.89 4.92
CA GLN A 103 -1.85 -9.61 5.54
C GLN A 103 -2.96 -9.91 4.53
N LEU A 104 -3.25 -8.97 3.64
CA LEU A 104 -4.19 -9.18 2.54
C LEU A 104 -3.72 -10.29 1.59
N ASP A 105 -2.45 -10.33 1.18
CA ASP A 105 -1.93 -11.40 0.30
C ASP A 105 -2.06 -12.78 0.95
N ARG A 106 -1.81 -12.89 2.26
CA ARG A 106 -2.02 -14.15 3.00
C ARG A 106 -3.47 -14.59 2.95
N ARG A 107 -4.40 -13.68 3.24
CA ARG A 107 -5.85 -13.99 3.18
C ARG A 107 -6.29 -14.40 1.78
N LEU A 108 -5.80 -13.72 0.75
CA LEU A 108 -6.05 -14.08 -0.64
C LEU A 108 -5.50 -15.47 -0.99
N LYS A 109 -4.28 -15.79 -0.51
CA LYS A 109 -3.68 -17.11 -0.69
C LYS A 109 -4.48 -18.20 0.01
N ASP A 110 -4.79 -18.02 1.29
CA ASP A 110 -5.55 -18.97 2.09
C ASP A 110 -6.93 -19.22 1.47
N ARG A 111 -7.60 -18.17 0.99
CA ARG A 111 -8.88 -18.32 0.31
C ARG A 111 -8.75 -19.04 -1.03
N SER A 112 -7.71 -18.77 -1.82
CA SER A 112 -7.42 -19.47 -3.08
C SER A 112 -7.26 -20.97 -2.84
N GLU A 113 -6.52 -21.37 -1.82
CA GLU A 113 -6.27 -22.78 -1.49
C GLU A 113 -7.52 -23.54 -1.02
N ILE A 114 -8.54 -22.82 -0.54
CA ILE A 114 -9.80 -23.42 -0.09
C ILE A 114 -10.80 -23.58 -1.25
N ILE A 115 -10.71 -22.75 -2.30
CA ILE A 115 -11.70 -22.68 -3.39
C ILE A 115 -11.22 -23.29 -4.71
N GLU A 116 -9.92 -23.50 -4.89
CA GLU A 116 -9.33 -24.26 -6.01
C GLU A 116 -9.30 -25.76 -5.72
#